data_AF-A0A349IM39-F1
#
_entry.id   AF-A0A349IM39-F1
#
_cell.length_a   1.000
_cell.length_b   1.000
_cell.length_c   1.000
_cell.angle_alpha   90.00
_cell.angle_beta   90.00
_cell.angle_gamma   90.00
#
_symmetry.space_group_name_H-M   'P 1'
#
loop_
_entity.id
_entity.type
_entity.pdbx_description
1 polymer ?
#
loop_
_entity_poly.entity_id
_entity_poly.type
_entity_poly.pdbx_seq_one_letter_code
_entity_poly.pdbx_strand_id
1 'polypeptide(L)'
;MLIVDKKKMSIKDAIAAGIPEAVEQQTPFYLKMQKLPVVKAKIGSRMMTLISDPTVFEQLPLRKECKVAVAGIYIREIKSVRGGSIPKVEEKKKGFFAGLRDKAQASIAKSSK
;
A
#
# COMPACT_ATOMS: atom_id res chain seq x y z
N MET A 1 2.92 17.17 0.41
CA MET A 1 1.46 17.00 0.50
C MET A 1 1.11 16.50 1.89
N LEU A 2 0.01 16.96 2.48
CA LEU A 2 -0.46 16.46 3.78
C LEU A 2 -1.41 15.30 3.55
N ILE A 3 -1.12 14.14 4.12
CA ILE A 3 -2.00 12.98 4.00
C ILE A 3 -3.08 13.11 5.05
N VAL A 4 -4.34 13.21 4.62
CA VAL A 4 -5.47 13.43 5.52
C VAL A 4 -6.07 12.10 5.93
N ASP A 5 -6.31 11.24 4.94
CA ASP A 5 -6.95 9.95 5.12
C ASP A 5 -6.37 8.92 4.16
N LYS A 6 -6.36 7.66 4.59
CA LYS A 6 -5.93 6.52 3.76
C LYS A 6 -6.87 5.35 4.03
N LYS A 7 -7.56 4.86 2.99
CA LYS A 7 -8.55 3.78 3.11
C LYS A 7 -8.50 2.85 1.90
N LYS A 8 -8.67 1.55 2.13
CA LYS A 8 -8.88 0.58 1.05
C LYS A 8 -10.37 0.59 0.68
N MET A 9 -10.70 0.97 -0.55
CA MET A 9 -12.08 1.21 -1.00
C MET A 9 -12.37 0.48 -2.31
N SER A 10 -13.64 0.20 -2.59
CA SER A 10 -14.02 -0.34 -3.91
C SER A 10 -13.86 0.74 -5.00
N ILE A 11 -13.83 0.33 -6.26
CA ILE A 11 -13.73 1.28 -7.39
C ILE A 11 -14.89 2.28 -7.38
N LYS A 12 -16.10 1.82 -7.04
CA LYS A 12 -17.29 2.67 -6.92
C LYS A 12 -17.12 3.76 -5.86
N ASP A 13 -16.63 3.36 -4.68
CA ASP A 13 -16.36 4.30 -3.59
C ASP A 13 -15.23 5.27 -3.94
N ALA A 14 -14.25 4.82 -4.73
CA ALA A 14 -13.13 5.64 -5.17
C ALA A 14 -13.57 6.73 -6.16
N ILE A 15 -14.55 6.44 -7.02
CA ILE A 15 -15.18 7.42 -7.93
C ILE A 15 -15.95 8.47 -7.13
N ALA A 16 -16.75 8.05 -6.15
CA ALA A 16 -17.44 8.97 -5.24
C ALA A 16 -16.45 9.87 -4.46
N ALA A 17 -15.22 9.39 -4.22
CA ALA A 17 -14.17 10.16 -3.60
C ALA A 17 -13.41 11.11 -4.56
N GLY A 18 -13.75 11.14 -5.85
CA GLY A 18 -13.20 12.09 -6.82
C GLY A 18 -12.23 11.50 -7.84
N ILE A 19 -12.23 10.18 -8.04
CA ILE A 19 -11.54 9.55 -9.18
C ILE A 19 -12.43 9.67 -10.43
N PRO A 20 -11.87 9.97 -11.63
CA PRO A 20 -12.66 10.11 -12.85
C PRO A 20 -13.48 8.86 -13.20
N GLU A 21 -14.72 9.06 -13.64
CA GLU A 21 -15.65 7.97 -14.04
C GLU A 21 -15.13 7.15 -15.23
N ALA A 22 -14.27 7.75 -16.08
CA ALA A 22 -13.57 7.05 -17.15
C ALA A 22 -12.77 5.83 -16.66
N VAL A 23 -12.30 5.86 -15.40
CA VAL A 23 -11.58 4.72 -14.79
C VAL A 23 -12.51 3.53 -14.59
N GLU A 24 -13.81 3.73 -14.30
CA GLU A 24 -14.75 2.62 -14.14
C GLU A 24 -15.01 1.89 -15.46
N GLN A 25 -15.14 2.66 -16.53
CA GLN A 25 -15.47 2.13 -17.85
C GLN A 25 -14.29 1.33 -18.41
N GLN A 26 -13.06 1.78 -18.15
CA GLN A 26 -11.85 1.09 -18.59
C GLN A 26 -11.49 -0.11 -17.71
N THR A 27 -11.96 -0.15 -16.46
CA THR A 27 -11.59 -1.22 -15.55
C THR A 27 -12.44 -2.48 -15.77
N PRO A 28 -11.83 -3.65 -15.98
CA PRO A 28 -12.58 -4.89 -16.17
C PRO A 28 -13.29 -5.34 -14.89
N PHE A 29 -14.36 -6.12 -15.04
CA PHE A 29 -15.28 -6.49 -13.95
C PHE A 29 -14.59 -7.07 -12.70
N TYR A 30 -13.57 -7.90 -12.88
CA TYR A 30 -12.84 -8.52 -11.77
C TYR A 30 -12.11 -7.50 -10.89
N LEU A 31 -11.58 -6.41 -11.47
CA LEU A 31 -10.89 -5.36 -10.74
C LEU A 31 -11.86 -4.47 -9.97
N LYS A 32 -13.11 -4.33 -10.43
CA LYS A 32 -14.15 -3.55 -9.73
C LYS A 32 -14.49 -4.07 -8.35
N MET A 33 -14.34 -5.37 -8.14
CA MET A 33 -14.58 -6.02 -6.84
C MET A 33 -13.39 -5.92 -5.89
N GLN A 34 -12.20 -5.56 -6.39
CA GLN A 34 -11.01 -5.45 -5.56
C GLN A 34 -10.98 -4.13 -4.81
N LYS A 35 -10.44 -4.17 -3.58
CA LYS A 35 -10.27 -2.98 -2.75
C LYS A 35 -8.97 -2.28 -3.12
N LEU A 36 -9.07 -1.10 -3.72
CA LEU A 36 -7.92 -0.28 -4.08
C LEU A 36 -7.45 0.55 -2.87
N PRO A 37 -6.13 0.67 -2.65
CA PRO A 37 -5.56 1.60 -1.68
C PRO A 37 -5.73 3.05 -2.15
N VAL A 38 -6.63 3.79 -1.52
CA VAL A 38 -6.94 5.18 -1.85
C VAL A 38 -6.46 6.10 -0.72
N VAL A 39 -5.84 7.21 -1.09
CA VAL A 39 -5.24 8.20 -0.21
C VAL A 39 -5.84 9.57 -0.52
N LYS A 40 -6.41 10.23 0.48
CA LYS A 40 -6.83 11.62 0.39
C LYS A 40 -5.70 12.50 0.88
N ALA A 41 -5.14 13.29 -0.03
CA ALA A 41 -4.01 14.16 0.23
C ALA A 41 -4.34 15.62 -0.07
N LYS A 42 -3.93 16.52 0.81
CA LYS A 42 -3.93 17.95 0.58
C LYS A 42 -2.65 18.32 -0.18
N ILE A 43 -2.80 18.72 -1.43
CA ILE A 43 -1.72 19.18 -2.29
C ILE A 43 -1.92 20.69 -2.49
N GLY A 44 -1.09 21.48 -1.82
CA GLY A 44 -1.29 22.94 -1.74
C GLY A 44 -2.59 23.28 -1.00
N SER A 45 -3.48 24.01 -1.66
CA SER A 45 -4.79 24.38 -1.12
C SER A 45 -5.90 23.36 -1.40
N ARG A 46 -5.70 22.43 -2.35
CA ARG A 46 -6.73 21.50 -2.81
C ARG A 46 -6.60 20.12 -2.17
N MET A 47 -7.74 19.48 -1.90
CA MET A 47 -7.81 18.06 -1.54
C MET A 47 -7.91 17.24 -2.81
N MET A 48 -7.07 16.21 -2.92
CA MET A 48 -7.05 15.29 -4.04
C MET A 48 -7.12 13.86 -3.53
N THR A 49 -7.79 13.01 -4.30
CA THR A 49 -7.88 11.58 -4.06
C THR A 49 -6.93 10.88 -5.03
N LEU A 50 -5.96 10.16 -4.47
CA LEU A 50 -4.93 9.46 -5.21
C LEU A 50 -4.96 7.98 -4.87
N ILE A 51 -4.63 7.13 -5.83
CA ILE A 51 -4.40 5.70 -5.61
C ILE A 51 -2.93 5.53 -5.22
N SER A 52 -2.59 4.66 -4.27
CA SER A 52 -1.18 4.37 -3.96
C SER A 52 -0.81 2.95 -4.31
N ASP A 53 0.49 2.67 -4.46
CA ASP A 53 0.92 1.27 -4.46
C ASP A 53 0.62 0.62 -3.09
N PRO A 54 0.36 -0.71 -3.03
CA PRO A 54 0.03 -1.39 -1.79
C PRO A 54 1.11 -1.27 -0.72
N THR A 55 2.38 -1.35 -1.12
CA THR A 55 3.54 -1.21 -0.24
C THR A 55 3.63 0.21 0.32
N VAL A 56 3.48 1.22 -0.55
CA VAL A 56 3.48 2.62 -0.16
C VAL A 56 2.31 2.95 0.78
N PHE A 57 1.13 2.39 0.54
CA PHE A 57 -0.05 2.60 1.36
C PHE A 57 0.21 2.28 2.85
N GLU A 58 0.92 1.18 3.10
CA GLU A 58 1.27 0.75 4.45
C GLU A 58 2.24 1.74 5.11
N GLN A 59 3.20 2.24 4.34
CA GLN A 59 4.24 3.15 4.81
C GLN A 59 3.77 4.61 4.99
N LEU A 60 2.67 5.01 4.35
CA LEU A 60 2.18 6.39 4.40
C LEU A 60 1.67 6.76 5.81
N PRO A 61 2.24 7.77 6.47
CA PRO A 61 1.75 8.25 7.76
C PRO A 61 0.52 9.14 7.60
N LEU A 62 -0.49 8.94 8.45
CA LEU A 62 -1.67 9.80 8.52
C LEU A 62 -1.34 11.14 9.17
N ARG A 63 -1.98 12.22 8.70
CA ARG A 63 -1.88 13.61 9.20
C ARG A 63 -0.47 14.20 9.19
N LYS A 64 0.46 13.60 8.44
CA LYS A 64 1.83 14.09 8.29
C LYS A 64 2.08 14.55 6.86
N GLU A 65 3.02 15.49 6.74
CA GLU A 65 3.47 15.97 5.44
C GLU A 65 4.52 15.02 4.85
N CYS A 66 4.25 14.57 3.62
CA CYS A 66 5.13 13.68 2.89
C CYS A 66 5.51 14.29 1.53
N LYS A 67 6.74 14.02 1.11
CA LYS A 67 7.21 14.15 -0.26
C LYS A 67 7.10 12.78 -0.93
N VAL A 68 6.36 12.73 -2.02
CA VAL A 68 5.93 11.49 -2.66
C VAL A 68 6.09 11.65 -4.17
N ALA A 69 6.52 10.58 -4.84
CA ALA A 69 6.55 10.51 -6.29
C ALA A 69 5.13 10.19 -6.79
N VAL A 70 4.56 11.10 -7.58
CA VAL A 70 3.20 10.97 -8.13
C VAL A 70 3.28 10.83 -9.64
N ALA A 71 2.56 9.85 -10.18
CA ALA A 71 2.35 9.64 -11.60
C ALA A 71 0.84 9.74 -11.88
N GLY A 72 0.37 10.93 -12.26
CA GLY A 72 -1.06 11.20 -12.47
C GLY A 72 -1.87 10.98 -11.19
N ILE A 73 -2.77 9.99 -11.22
CA ILE A 73 -3.61 9.61 -10.05
C ILE A 73 -2.90 8.63 -9.10
N TYR A 74 -1.70 8.14 -9.43
CA TYR A 74 -0.99 7.11 -8.69
C TYR A 74 0.18 7.66 -7.86
N ILE A 75 0.33 7.15 -6.63
CA ILE A 75 1.48 7.35 -5.75
C ILE A 75 2.38 6.13 -5.84
N ARG A 76 3.58 6.32 -6.38
CA ARG A 76 4.56 5.26 -6.63
C ARG A 76 5.53 5.02 -5.48
N GLU A 77 6.07 6.10 -4.91
CA GLU A 77 7.16 6.00 -3.93
C GLU A 77 7.17 7.15 -2.93
N ILE A 78 7.53 6.87 -1.68
CA ILE A 78 7.77 7.91 -0.67
C ILE A 78 9.22 8.35 -0.76
N LYS A 79 9.44 9.63 -1.10
CA LYS A 79 10.79 10.22 -1.13
C LYS A 79 11.25 10.63 0.26
N SER A 80 10.36 11.27 1.03
CA SER A 80 10.64 11.61 2.43
C SER A 80 9.37 11.95 3.20
N VAL A 81 9.46 11.84 4.53
CA VAL A 81 8.43 12.29 5.47
C VAL A 81 9.02 13.45 6.27
N ARG A 82 8.28 14.54 6.45
CA ARG A 82 8.71 15.67 7.29
C ARG A 82 8.61 15.23 8.76
N GLY A 83 9.75 15.08 9.43
CA GLY A 83 9.82 14.67 10.84
C GLY A 83 10.34 13.26 11.13
N GLY A 84 10.93 12.54 10.16
CA GLY A 84 11.62 11.26 10.42
C GLY A 84 10.86 10.00 9.95
N SER A 85 11.61 8.88 9.98
CA SER A 85 11.62 7.67 9.12
C SER A 85 10.33 7.23 8.41
N ILE A 86 10.51 6.92 7.12
CA ILE A 86 9.66 6.00 6.35
C ILE A 86 9.54 4.73 7.21
N PRO A 87 8.35 4.32 7.66
CA PRO A 87 8.21 3.06 8.36
C PRO A 87 8.63 1.97 7.37
N LYS A 88 9.83 1.43 7.58
CA LYS A 88 10.32 0.25 6.88
C LYS A 88 9.30 -0.82 7.22
N VAL A 89 8.60 -1.32 6.19
CA VAL A 89 7.68 -2.45 6.33
C VAL A 89 8.40 -3.47 7.19
N GLU A 90 7.91 -3.70 8.41
CA GLU A 90 8.51 -4.68 9.30
C GLU A 90 8.52 -5.99 8.51
N GLU A 91 9.73 -6.44 8.15
CA GLU A 91 9.94 -7.73 7.52
C GLU A 91 9.16 -8.73 8.36
N LYS A 92 8.10 -9.30 7.76
CA LYS A 92 7.21 -10.26 8.39
C LYS A 92 8.06 -11.18 9.24
N LYS A 93 7.90 -11.08 10.56
CA LYS A 93 8.60 -11.88 11.55
C LYS A 93 8.65 -13.32 11.03
N LYS A 94 9.86 -13.88 10.93
CA LYS A 94 10.12 -15.29 10.61
C LYS A 94 9.08 -16.12 11.35
N GLY A 95 8.15 -16.70 10.59
CA GLY A 95 7.05 -17.46 11.16
C GLY A 95 7.58 -18.63 12.00
N PHE A 96 6.80 -19.02 13.00
CA PHE A 96 7.01 -20.18 13.88
C PHE A 96 7.29 -21.53 13.16
N PHE A 97 7.18 -21.57 11.84
CA PHE A 97 7.48 -22.72 10.98
C PHE A 97 8.96 -22.90 10.63
N ALA A 98 9.84 -21.94 10.96
CA ALA A 98 11.28 -22.10 10.73
C ALA A 98 11.84 -23.28 11.55
N GLY A 99 11.49 -23.38 12.83
CA GLY A 99 11.99 -24.44 13.71
C GLY A 99 11.51 -25.86 13.35
N LEU A 100 10.36 -25.99 12.66
CA LEU A 100 9.86 -27.30 12.22
C LEU A 100 10.58 -27.78 10.95
N ARG A 101 10.92 -26.84 10.03
CA ARG A 101 11.69 -27.15 8.82
C ARG A 101 13.11 -27.59 9.14
N ASP A 102 13.75 -26.94 10.11
CA ASP A 102 15.11 -27.30 10.54
C ASP A 102 15.14 -28.71 11.16
N LYS A 103 14.11 -29.09 11.94
CA LYS A 103 13.98 -30.45 12.48
C LYS A 103 13.69 -31.49 11.40
N ALA A 104 12.83 -31.18 10.43
CA ALA A 104 12.54 -32.09 9.32
C ALA A 104 13.77 -32.31 8.41
N GLN A 105 14.57 -31.28 8.15
CA GLN A 105 15.81 -31.41 7.40
C GLN A 105 16.87 -32.22 8.17
N ALA A 106 16.98 -32.02 9.48
CA ALA A 106 17.87 -32.81 10.33
C ALA A 106 17.47 -34.29 10.40
N SER A 107 16.18 -34.62 10.36
CA SER A 107 15.72 -36.03 10.34
C SER A 107 15.93 -36.68 8.97
N ILE A 108 15.76 -35.94 7.87
CA ILE A 108 16.02 -36.46 6.50
C ILE A 108 17.52 -36.71 6.30
N ALA A 109 18.40 -35.81 6.75
CA ALA A 109 19.85 -35.98 6.64
C ALA A 109 20.42 -37.11 7.52
N LYS A 110 19.74 -37.47 8.62
CA LYS A 110 20.10 -38.64 9.45
C LYS A 110 19.55 -39.97 8.92
N SER A 111 18.57 -39.93 8.00
CA SER A 111 18.00 -41.13 7.38
C SER A 111 18.70 -41.54 6.09
N SER A 112 19.60 -40.70 5.54
CA SER A 112 20.35 -40.98 4.31
C SER A 112 21.81 -41.37 4.54
N LYS A 113 22.16 -41.83 5.75
CA LYS A 113 23.47 -42.36 6.12
C LYS A 113 23.28 -43.67 6.86
#